data_AF-A0A8J5X7E8-F1
#
_entry.id   AF-A0A8J5X7E8-F1
#
_cell.length_a   1.000
_cell.length_b   1.000
_cell.length_c   1.000
_cell.angle_alpha   90.00
_cell.angle_beta   90.00
_cell.angle_gamma   90.00
#
_symmetry.space_group_name_H-M   'P 1'
#
loop_
_entity.id
_entity.type
_entity.pdbx_description
1 polymer ?
#
loop_
_entity_poly.entity_id
_entity_poly.type
_entity_poly.pdbx_seq_one_letter_code
_entity_poly.pdbx_strand_id
1 'polypeptide(L)'
;MRAAAAGAAGALAAHARSLCTTRSTLPWGHRRSAAVGLSCLAFCAPALVDRSAPARWPLQACVSLMSDHFRTGLPSGWHVADRWLASANVLAQLARARRALPAWQAAVLAATPLCAKLRASTCAARRDYAAYRRWHVAWHVLAALAALLVELAHAARPA
;
A
#
# COMPACT_ATOMS: atom_id res chain seq x y z
N MET A 1 -6.25 2.09 28.58
CA MET A 1 -6.81 2.87 27.44
C MET A 1 -5.99 4.12 27.09
N ARG A 2 -5.59 4.99 28.04
CA ARG A 2 -4.82 6.21 27.74
C ARG A 2 -3.44 5.98 27.07
N ALA A 3 -2.70 4.94 27.46
CA ALA A 3 -1.41 4.61 26.85
C ALA A 3 -1.53 4.14 25.38
N ALA A 4 -2.60 3.41 25.04
CA ALA A 4 -2.88 2.97 23.67
C ALA A 4 -3.29 4.15 22.77
N ALA A 5 -4.06 5.10 23.31
CA ALA A 5 -4.44 6.32 22.60
C ALA A 5 -3.23 7.23 22.32
N ALA A 6 -2.31 7.37 23.28
CA ALA A 6 -1.05 8.10 23.10
C ALA A 6 -0.16 7.44 22.04
N GLY A 7 -0.10 6.10 22.01
CA GLY A 7 0.62 5.35 20.97
C GLY A 7 0.02 5.53 19.57
N ALA A 8 -1.31 5.52 19.46
CA ALA A 8 -2.02 5.74 18.20
C ALA A 8 -1.80 7.15 17.64
N ALA A 9 -1.88 8.19 18.49
CA ALA A 9 -1.62 9.57 18.10
C ALA A 9 -0.18 9.75 17.61
N GLY A 10 0.80 9.15 18.30
CA GLY A 10 2.20 9.16 17.89
C GLY A 10 2.43 8.49 16.53
N ALA A 11 1.80 7.32 16.30
CA ALA A 11 1.87 6.60 15.03
C ALA A 11 1.23 7.40 13.88
N LEU A 12 0.08 8.04 14.11
CA LEU A 12 -0.58 8.90 13.14
C LEU A 12 0.28 10.11 12.79
N ALA A 13 0.86 10.78 13.77
CA ALA A 13 1.76 11.90 13.54
C ALA A 13 3.02 11.48 12.76
N ALA A 14 3.57 10.30 13.06
CA ALA A 14 4.69 9.74 12.30
C ALA A 14 4.31 9.41 10.85
N HIS A 15 3.13 8.82 10.62
CA HIS A 15 2.61 8.58 9.29
C HIS A 15 2.39 9.88 8.52
N ALA A 16 1.77 10.89 9.15
CA ALA A 16 1.54 12.20 8.55
C ALA A 16 2.85 12.89 8.13
N ARG A 17 3.88 12.85 8.98
CA ARG A 17 5.23 13.33 8.59
C ARG A 17 5.82 12.52 7.44
N SER A 18 5.58 11.21 7.41
CA SER A 18 6.04 10.36 6.33
C SER A 18 5.34 10.68 5.00
N LEU A 19 4.09 11.14 5.01
CA LEU A 19 3.37 11.49 3.78
C LEU A 19 4.05 12.66 3.05
N CYS A 20 4.68 13.58 3.78
CA CYS A 20 5.27 14.80 3.21
C CYS A 20 6.79 14.71 2.94
N THR A 21 7.46 13.61 3.30
CA THR A 21 8.92 13.51 3.12
C THR A 21 9.30 12.91 1.77
N THR A 22 10.16 13.62 1.04
CA THR A 22 10.77 13.13 -0.20
C THR A 22 11.88 12.11 0.07
N ARG A 23 12.33 11.93 1.32
CA ARG A 23 13.42 11.01 1.64
C ARG A 23 12.95 9.55 1.51
N SER A 24 13.82 8.74 0.90
CA SER A 24 13.73 7.30 1.03
C SER A 24 14.16 6.89 2.45
N THR A 25 13.41 5.99 3.07
CA THR A 25 13.71 5.46 4.41
C THR A 25 14.59 4.21 4.35
N LEU A 26 15.08 3.83 3.16
CA LEU A 26 15.82 2.59 2.96
C LEU A 26 17.30 2.77 3.31
N PRO A 27 17.89 1.92 4.16
CA PRO A 27 19.25 2.11 4.68
C PRO A 27 20.37 1.68 3.72
N TRP A 28 20.03 1.12 2.55
CA TRP A 28 20.99 0.60 1.56
C TRP A 28 21.12 1.50 0.32
N GLY A 29 20.64 2.74 0.37
CA GLY A 29 20.72 3.68 -0.74
C GLY A 29 19.99 3.18 -2.01
N HIS A 30 20.46 3.64 -3.18
CA HIS A 30 19.83 3.29 -4.46
C HIS A 30 20.06 1.83 -4.83
N ARG A 31 19.04 0.98 -4.65
CA ARG A 31 19.13 -0.44 -4.98
C ARG A 31 17.84 -0.97 -5.60
N ARG A 32 17.81 -1.01 -6.93
CA ARG A 32 16.65 -1.46 -7.70
C ARG A 32 16.40 -2.96 -7.55
N SER A 33 15.13 -3.33 -7.66
CA SER A 33 14.67 -4.72 -7.69
C SER A 33 13.62 -4.86 -8.78
N ALA A 34 13.86 -5.73 -9.76
CA ALA A 34 12.89 -6.04 -10.80
C ALA A 34 11.63 -6.66 -10.19
N ALA A 35 11.77 -7.56 -9.20
CA ALA A 35 10.65 -8.16 -8.51
C ALA A 35 9.74 -7.12 -7.83
N VAL A 36 10.32 -6.10 -7.19
CA VAL A 36 9.55 -5.01 -6.57
C VAL A 36 8.86 -4.17 -7.65
N GLY A 37 9.58 -3.78 -8.71
CA GLY A 37 8.99 -3.00 -9.80
C GLY A 37 7.84 -3.72 -10.50
N LEU A 38 8.04 -4.99 -10.87
CA LEU A 38 7.00 -5.80 -11.51
C LEU A 38 5.80 -6.02 -10.59
N SER A 39 6.02 -6.18 -9.28
CA SER A 39 4.91 -6.34 -8.34
C SER A 39 4.00 -5.11 -8.24
N CYS A 40 4.48 -3.90 -8.60
CA CYS A 40 3.62 -2.71 -8.68
C CYS A 40 2.51 -2.86 -9.73
N LEU A 41 2.74 -3.65 -10.78
CA LEU A 41 1.75 -3.89 -11.83
C LEU A 41 0.54 -4.69 -11.32
N ALA A 42 0.65 -5.35 -10.16
CA ALA A 42 -0.49 -6.01 -9.52
C ALA A 42 -1.63 -5.01 -9.24
N PHE A 43 -1.31 -3.73 -9.00
CA PHE A 43 -2.33 -2.70 -8.80
C PHE A 43 -3.20 -2.43 -10.02
N CYS A 44 -2.87 -2.92 -11.21
CA CYS A 44 -3.76 -2.87 -12.37
C CYS A 44 -4.92 -3.87 -12.29
N ALA A 45 -4.82 -4.93 -11.47
CA ALA A 45 -5.82 -6.00 -11.43
C ALA A 45 -7.23 -5.52 -11.04
N PRO A 46 -7.43 -4.66 -10.02
CA PRO A 46 -8.76 -4.17 -9.68
C PRO A 46 -9.40 -3.31 -10.78
N ALA A 47 -8.61 -2.74 -11.70
CA ALA A 47 -9.12 -1.96 -12.83
C ALA A 47 -9.97 -2.80 -13.81
N LEU A 48 -9.80 -4.12 -13.80
CA LEU A 48 -10.58 -5.04 -14.64
C LEU A 48 -12.05 -5.14 -14.21
N VAL A 49 -12.36 -4.74 -12.97
CA VAL A 49 -13.70 -4.90 -12.37
C VAL A 49 -14.26 -3.59 -11.81
N ASP A 50 -13.41 -2.64 -11.45
CA ASP A 50 -13.81 -1.33 -10.95
C ASP A 50 -14.35 -0.44 -12.08
N ARG A 51 -15.68 -0.36 -12.19
CA ARG A 51 -16.36 0.50 -13.15
C ARG A 51 -16.45 1.97 -12.73
N SER A 52 -16.19 2.27 -11.46
CA SER A 52 -16.40 3.61 -10.91
C SER A 52 -15.20 4.54 -11.11
N ALA A 53 -13.98 3.99 -11.02
CA ALA A 53 -12.76 4.76 -11.18
C ALA A 53 -11.60 3.90 -11.69
N PRO A 54 -11.73 3.24 -12.86
CA PRO A 54 -10.74 2.26 -13.34
C PRO A 54 -9.33 2.87 -13.46
N ALA A 55 -9.21 4.14 -13.83
CA ALA A 55 -7.93 4.82 -14.04
C ALA A 55 -7.07 4.99 -12.76
N ARG A 56 -7.66 4.90 -11.56
CA ARG A 56 -6.90 5.07 -10.29
C ARG A 56 -5.89 3.94 -10.05
N TRP A 57 -6.19 2.76 -10.58
CA TRP A 57 -5.40 1.54 -10.44
C TRP A 57 -4.11 1.53 -11.27
N PRO A 58 -4.14 1.79 -12.60
CA PRO A 58 -2.93 1.99 -13.36
C PRO A 58 -2.16 3.23 -12.89
N LEU A 59 -2.84 4.28 -12.43
CA LEU A 59 -2.15 5.42 -11.80
C LEU A 59 -1.36 4.99 -10.56
N GLN A 60 -1.96 4.21 -9.66
CA GLN A 60 -1.27 3.64 -8.50
C GLN A 60 -0.07 2.79 -8.93
N ALA A 61 -0.24 1.90 -9.92
CA ALA A 61 0.84 1.06 -10.43
C ALA A 61 2.02 1.91 -10.95
N CYS A 62 1.74 2.94 -11.75
CA CYS A 62 2.74 3.86 -12.29
C CYS A 62 3.48 4.61 -11.17
N VAL A 63 2.75 5.22 -10.24
CA VAL A 63 3.33 5.99 -9.14
C VAL A 63 4.17 5.10 -8.23
N SER A 64 3.68 3.91 -7.88
CA SER A 64 4.44 2.93 -7.09
C SER A 64 5.67 2.42 -7.83
N LEU A 65 5.59 2.19 -9.15
CA LEU A 65 6.77 1.81 -9.95
C LEU A 65 7.83 2.91 -9.94
N MET A 66 7.42 4.16 -10.11
CA MET A 66 8.33 5.31 -10.05
C MET A 66 8.98 5.44 -8.67
N SER A 67 8.21 5.29 -7.59
CA SER A 67 8.70 5.31 -6.21
C SER A 67 9.65 4.14 -5.93
N ASP A 68 9.17 2.91 -6.11
CA ASP A 68 9.78 1.73 -5.49
C ASP A 68 10.82 1.04 -6.37
N HIS A 69 10.84 1.34 -7.67
CA HIS A 69 11.83 0.82 -8.60
C HIS A 69 12.80 1.90 -9.09
N PHE A 70 12.29 2.98 -9.70
CA PHE A 70 13.15 3.98 -10.33
C PHE A 70 13.79 4.94 -9.34
N ARG A 71 13.06 5.35 -8.29
CA ARG A 71 13.52 6.32 -7.28
C ARG A 71 13.86 5.70 -5.93
N THR A 72 13.84 4.37 -5.84
CA THR A 72 14.18 3.65 -4.60
C THR A 72 15.51 4.09 -4.03
N GLY A 73 15.56 4.40 -2.72
CA GLY A 73 16.78 4.87 -2.06
C GLY A 73 17.25 6.28 -2.42
N LEU A 74 16.52 7.02 -3.26
CA LEU A 74 16.83 8.40 -3.65
C LEU A 74 15.78 9.36 -3.09
N PRO A 75 16.12 10.64 -2.87
CA PRO A 75 15.11 11.65 -2.57
C PRO A 75 14.24 11.90 -3.80
N SER A 76 12.91 11.84 -3.66
CA SER A 76 11.99 12.09 -4.77
C SER A 76 10.57 12.45 -4.32
N GLY A 77 9.92 13.35 -5.07
CA GLY A 77 8.48 13.63 -4.92
C GLY A 77 7.58 12.44 -5.28
N TRP A 78 8.09 11.46 -6.04
CA TRP A 78 7.35 10.23 -6.34
C TRP A 78 7.00 9.43 -5.08
N HIS A 79 7.84 9.49 -4.02
CA HIS A 79 7.52 8.86 -2.74
C HIS A 79 6.36 9.54 -2.02
N VAL A 80 6.27 10.86 -2.12
CA VAL A 80 5.16 11.64 -1.55
C VAL A 80 3.87 11.30 -2.28
N ALA A 81 3.91 11.35 -3.62
CA ALA A 81 2.77 10.99 -4.46
C ALA A 81 2.29 9.56 -4.17
N ASP A 82 3.21 8.59 -4.10
CA ASP A 82 2.88 7.19 -3.83
C ASP A 82 2.22 7.00 -2.48
N ARG A 83 2.77 7.59 -1.40
CA ARG A 83 2.22 7.45 -0.06
C ARG A 83 0.84 8.10 0.05
N TRP A 84 0.63 9.25 -0.58
CA TRP A 84 -0.69 9.91 -0.60
C TRP A 84 -1.71 9.09 -1.38
N LEU A 85 -1.38 8.67 -2.60
CA LEU A 85 -2.28 7.90 -3.45
C LEU A 85 -2.60 6.54 -2.82
N ALA A 86 -1.61 5.84 -2.28
CA ALA A 86 -1.81 4.56 -1.58
C ALA A 86 -2.68 4.74 -0.34
N SER A 87 -2.46 5.79 0.46
CA SER A 87 -3.29 6.08 1.65
C SER A 87 -4.73 6.39 1.26
N ALA A 88 -4.95 7.21 0.23
CA ALA A 88 -6.27 7.53 -0.28
C ALA A 88 -6.99 6.28 -0.82
N ASN A 89 -6.27 5.44 -1.58
CA ASN A 89 -6.81 4.18 -2.09
C ASN A 89 -7.20 3.22 -0.96
N VAL A 90 -6.38 3.09 0.09
CA VAL A 90 -6.72 2.27 1.27
C VAL A 90 -8.00 2.77 1.95
N LEU A 91 -8.14 4.08 2.16
CA LEU A 91 -9.35 4.65 2.77
C LEU A 91 -10.59 4.44 1.89
N ALA A 92 -10.46 4.63 0.58
CA ALA A 92 -11.54 4.37 -0.38
C ALA A 92 -11.94 2.89 -0.38
N GLN A 93 -10.96 1.97 -0.36
CA GLN A 93 -11.20 0.54 -0.30
C GLN A 93 -11.85 0.11 1.00
N LEU A 94 -11.43 0.65 2.14
CA LEU A 94 -12.08 0.40 3.43
C LEU A 94 -13.54 0.86 3.41
N ALA A 95 -13.83 2.05 2.88
CA ALA A 95 -15.19 2.56 2.77
C ALA A 95 -16.06 1.67 1.85
N ARG A 96 -15.53 1.22 0.71
CA ARG A 96 -16.22 0.30 -0.20
C ARG A 96 -16.43 -1.07 0.43
N ALA A 97 -15.40 -1.63 1.06
CA ALA A 97 -15.47 -2.90 1.78
C ALA A 97 -16.51 -2.86 2.89
N ARG A 98 -16.59 -1.77 3.67
CA ARG A 98 -17.59 -1.64 4.74
C ARG A 98 -19.03 -1.58 4.23
N ARG A 99 -19.23 -1.08 3.00
CA ARG A 99 -20.54 -1.08 2.35
C ARG A 99 -20.88 -2.44 1.73
N ALA A 100 -19.88 -3.16 1.23
CA ALA A 100 -20.09 -4.39 0.46
C ALA A 100 -19.96 -5.70 1.26
N LEU A 101 -19.20 -5.70 2.36
CA LEU A 101 -18.80 -6.91 3.08
C LEU A 101 -19.13 -6.81 4.59
N PRO A 102 -19.30 -7.96 5.26
CA PRO A 102 -19.26 -8.05 6.72
C PRO A 102 -18.00 -7.39 7.31
N ALA A 103 -18.14 -6.81 8.51
CA ALA A 103 -17.06 -6.05 9.15
C ALA A 103 -15.77 -6.88 9.34
N TRP A 104 -15.90 -8.16 9.69
CA TRP A 104 -14.75 -9.04 9.87
C TRP A 104 -13.99 -9.32 8.56
N GLN A 105 -14.69 -9.47 7.43
CA GLN A 105 -14.05 -9.66 6.12
C GLN A 105 -13.29 -8.41 5.70
N ALA A 106 -13.93 -7.24 5.86
CA ALA A 106 -13.26 -5.95 5.60
C ALA A 106 -12.01 -5.78 6.49
N ALA A 107 -12.08 -6.18 7.76
CA ALA A 107 -10.95 -6.14 8.67
C ALA A 107 -9.81 -7.07 8.24
N VAL A 108 -10.11 -8.31 7.84
CA VAL A 108 -9.10 -9.27 7.35
C VAL A 108 -8.42 -8.78 6.08
N LEU A 109 -9.20 -8.28 5.12
CA LEU A 109 -8.69 -7.74 3.86
C LEU A 109 -7.80 -6.51 4.07
N ALA A 110 -8.07 -5.70 5.11
CA ALA A 110 -7.22 -4.57 5.47
C ALA A 110 -5.97 -4.97 6.26
N ALA A 111 -6.11 -5.89 7.23
CA ALA A 111 -5.03 -6.31 8.11
C ALA A 111 -3.94 -7.07 7.36
N THR A 112 -4.31 -7.92 6.40
CA THR A 112 -3.38 -8.78 5.66
C THR A 112 -2.27 -8.01 4.93
N PRO A 113 -2.55 -7.06 4.02
CA PRO A 113 -1.51 -6.25 3.38
C PRO A 113 -0.77 -5.35 4.39
N LEU A 114 -1.45 -4.87 5.43
CA LEU A 114 -0.80 -4.07 6.47
C LEU A 114 0.27 -4.87 7.23
N CYS A 115 0.01 -6.13 7.59
CA CYS A 115 0.99 -7.02 8.20
C CYS A 115 2.22 -7.21 7.30
N ALA A 116 2.02 -7.40 5.99
CA ALA A 116 3.13 -7.50 5.04
C ALA A 116 3.95 -6.21 4.99
N LYS A 117 3.30 -5.03 4.97
CA LYS A 117 3.97 -3.73 5.00
C LYS A 117 4.78 -3.54 6.29
N LEU A 118 4.21 -3.89 7.44
CA LEU A 118 4.89 -3.79 8.74
C LEU A 118 6.13 -4.69 8.77
N ARG A 119 6.02 -5.95 8.31
CA ARG A 119 7.17 -6.86 8.20
C ARG A 119 8.24 -6.31 7.26
N ALA A 120 7.86 -5.74 6.11
CA ALA A 120 8.82 -5.10 5.21
C ALA A 120 9.56 -3.96 5.92
N SER A 121 8.85 -3.08 6.62
CA SER A 121 9.45 -1.99 7.41
C SER A 121 10.39 -2.49 8.50
N THR A 122 10.03 -3.57 9.21
CA THR A 122 10.92 -4.21 10.21
C THR A 122 12.19 -4.76 9.56
N CYS A 123 12.08 -5.43 8.41
CA CYS A 123 13.24 -5.91 7.66
C CYS A 123 14.13 -4.76 7.20
N ALA A 124 13.54 -3.66 6.75
CA ALA A 124 14.28 -2.45 6.39
C ALA A 124 15.04 -1.88 7.59
N ALA A 125 14.40 -1.76 8.76
CA ALA A 125 15.08 -1.31 9.98
C ALA A 125 16.24 -2.22 10.39
N ARG A 126 16.13 -3.53 10.15
CA ARG A 126 17.20 -4.53 10.39
C ARG A 126 18.24 -4.62 9.27
N ARG A 127 18.14 -3.77 8.23
CA ARG A 127 19.01 -3.80 7.03
C ARG A 127 18.99 -5.14 6.27
N ASP A 128 17.95 -5.95 6.44
CA ASP A 128 17.76 -7.22 5.70
C ASP A 128 17.04 -6.96 4.37
N TYR A 129 17.83 -6.69 3.33
CA TYR A 129 17.31 -6.40 1.98
C TYR A 129 16.53 -7.57 1.37
N ALA A 130 16.97 -8.81 1.59
CA ALA A 130 16.35 -9.97 0.98
C ALA A 130 14.96 -10.22 1.55
N ALA A 131 14.81 -10.15 2.88
CA ALA A 131 13.51 -10.25 3.51
C ALA A 131 12.63 -9.03 3.22
N TYR A 132 13.19 -7.81 3.22
CA TYR A 132 12.47 -6.61 2.83
C TYR A 132 11.84 -6.78 1.45
N ARG A 133 12.62 -7.20 0.44
CA ARG A 133 12.14 -7.41 -0.92
C ARG A 133 10.96 -8.39 -0.97
N ARG A 134 11.06 -9.52 -0.27
CA ARG A 134 9.97 -10.52 -0.23
C ARG A 134 8.69 -9.94 0.39
N TRP A 135 8.80 -9.29 1.56
CA TRP A 135 7.65 -8.72 2.25
C TRP A 135 7.04 -7.51 1.52
N HIS A 136 7.86 -6.72 0.83
CA HIS A 136 7.39 -5.58 0.05
C HIS A 136 6.66 -6.02 -1.22
N VAL A 137 7.15 -7.06 -1.91
CA VAL A 137 6.41 -7.71 -3.01
C VAL A 137 5.09 -8.30 -2.50
N ALA A 138 5.12 -9.01 -1.36
CA ALA A 138 3.91 -9.55 -0.75
C ALA A 138 2.91 -8.45 -0.42
N TRP A 139 3.35 -7.30 0.09
CA TRP A 139 2.49 -6.15 0.33
C TRP A 139 1.78 -5.68 -0.93
N HIS A 140 2.47 -5.49 -2.06
CA HIS A 140 1.84 -5.10 -3.33
C HIS A 140 0.78 -6.11 -3.79
N VAL A 141 1.14 -7.39 -3.82
CA VAL A 141 0.25 -8.46 -4.29
C VAL A 141 -0.99 -8.60 -3.39
N LEU A 142 -0.79 -8.62 -2.07
CA LEU A 142 -1.89 -8.75 -1.11
C LEU A 142 -2.79 -7.52 -1.10
N ALA A 143 -2.23 -6.31 -1.26
CA ALA A 143 -3.02 -5.08 -1.34
C ALA A 143 -3.86 -5.04 -2.63
N ALA A 144 -3.27 -5.41 -3.76
CA ALA A 144 -3.97 -5.51 -5.03
C ALA A 144 -5.08 -6.57 -5.01
N LEU A 145 -4.80 -7.75 -4.43
CA LEU A 145 -5.80 -8.82 -4.28
C LEU A 145 -6.94 -8.38 -3.36
N ALA A 146 -6.63 -7.75 -2.23
CA ALA A 146 -7.64 -7.23 -1.31
C ALA A 146 -8.54 -6.20 -2.01
N ALA A 147 -7.96 -5.26 -2.76
CA ALA A 147 -8.71 -4.30 -3.57
C ALA A 147 -9.59 -5.00 -4.62
N LEU A 148 -9.05 -5.97 -5.37
CA LEU A 148 -9.79 -6.72 -6.38
C LEU A 148 -11.02 -7.42 -5.77
N LEU A 149 -10.86 -8.08 -4.62
CA LEU A 149 -11.96 -8.76 -3.92
C LEU A 149 -13.02 -7.78 -3.44
N VAL A 150 -12.63 -6.60 -2.95
CA VAL A 150 -13.59 -5.55 -2.56
C VAL A 150 -14.36 -5.03 -3.78
N GLU A 151 -13.70 -4.80 -4.91
CA GLU A 151 -14.35 -4.34 -6.13
C GLU A 151 -15.30 -5.38 -6.71
N LEU A 152 -14.91 -6.67 -6.71
CA LEU A 152 -15.80 -7.78 -7.08
C LEU A 152 -17.04 -7.83 -6.18
N ALA A 153 -16.86 -7.74 -4.87
CA ALA A 153 -17.96 -7.74 -3.92
C ALA A 153 -18.89 -6.53 -4.09
N HIS A 154 -18.33 -5.37 -4.42
CA HIS A 154 -19.12 -4.18 -4.68
C HIS A 154 -19.90 -4.29 -6.00
N ALA A 155 -19.29 -4.82 -7.06
CA ALA A 155 -19.94 -5.02 -8.36
C ALA A 155 -21.06 -6.08 -8.32
N ALA A 156 -20.98 -7.05 -7.41
CA ALA A 156 -22.00 -8.09 -7.24
C ALA A 156 -23.25 -7.62 -6.47
N ARG A 157 -23.27 -6.39 -5.94
CA ARG A 157 -24.44 -5.90 -5.22
C ARG A 157 -25.57 -5.54 -6.19
N PRO A 158 -26.82 -5.93 -5.90
CA PRO A 158 -27.96 -5.40 -6.64
C PRO A 158 -28.05 -3.88 -6.46
N ALA A 159 -28.45 -3.20 -7.53
CA ALA A 159 -28.66 -1.75 -7.56
C ALA A 159 -29.76 -1.32 -6.60
#